data_AF-A0A535CJU1-F1
#
_entry.id   AF-A0A535CJU1-F1
#
_cell.length_a   1.000
_cell.length_b   1.000
_cell.length_c   1.000
_cell.angle_alpha   90.00
_cell.angle_beta   90.00
_cell.angle_gamma   90.00
#
_symmetry.space_group_name_H-M   'P 1'
#
loop_
_entity.id
_entity.type
_entity.pdbx_description
1 polymer ?
#
loop_
_entity_poly.entity_id
_entity_poly.type
_entity_poly.pdbx_seq_one_letter_code
_entity_poly.pdbx_strand_id
1 'polypeptide(L)' 'MTQASFLTGEFRHALDDRGRIAIPARFRSRLGQGATLARWLDRCLGVFPSEEWSSLAEKIRGLPRTNPNAR' A
#
# COMPACT_ATOMS: atom_id res chain seq x y z
N MET A 1 -8.21 -21.95 -1.71
CA MET A 1 -7.96 -21.31 -0.40
C MET A 1 -6.89 -20.26 -0.60
N THR A 2 -7.26 -18.99 -0.76
CA THR A 2 -6.30 -17.90 -0.96
C THR A 2 -5.62 -17.64 0.38
N GLN A 3 -4.40 -18.15 0.57
CA GLN A 3 -3.64 -17.89 1.78
C GLN A 3 -3.41 -16.38 1.84
N ALA A 4 -3.95 -15.74 2.88
CA ALA A 4 -3.64 -14.34 3.17
C ALA A 4 -2.15 -14.25 3.48
N SER A 5 -1.35 -13.88 2.49
CA SER A 5 0.02 -13.48 2.72
C SER A 5 -0.06 -12.16 3.48
N PHE A 6 0.65 -12.02 4.59
CA PHE A 6 0.68 -10.77 5.36
C PHE A 6 2.02 -10.07 5.11
N LEU A 7 1.99 -8.75 4.84
CA LEU A 7 3.18 -7.92 4.75
C LEU A 7 3.58 -7.44 6.16
N THR A 8 4.16 -8.33 6.96
CA THR A 8 4.50 -8.07 8.38
C THR A 8 5.99 -7.99 8.63
N GLY A 9 6.38 -7.23 9.65
CA GLY A 9 7.78 -7.07 10.09
C GLY A 9 8.25 -5.63 10.02
N GLU A 10 9.29 -5.32 10.78
CA GLU A 10 9.96 -4.01 10.79
C GLU A 10 11.29 -4.10 10.07
N PHE A 11 11.56 -3.15 9.18
CA PHE A 11 12.79 -3.06 8.41
C PHE A 11 13.28 -1.62 8.42
N ARG A 12 14.57 -1.43 8.72
CA ARG A 12 15.22 -0.12 8.67
C ARG A 12 16.07 -0.05 7.43
N HIS A 13 15.78 0.92 6.57
CA HIS A 13 16.52 1.20 5.35
C HIS A 13 16.77 2.70 5.26
N ALA A 14 17.98 3.06 4.82
CA ALA A 14 18.27 4.43 4.46
C ALA A 14 17.61 4.77 3.11
N LEU A 15 17.26 6.05 2.95
CA LEU A 15 16.99 6.62 1.64
C LEU A 15 18.31 6.80 0.91
N ASP A 16 18.32 6.46 -0.38
CA ASP A 16 19.46 6.82 -1.23
C ASP A 16 19.38 8.27 -1.72
N ASP A 17 20.42 8.73 -2.41
CA ASP A 17 20.53 10.10 -2.94
C ASP A 17 19.43 10.48 -3.95
N ARG A 18 18.67 9.48 -4.44
CA ARG A 18 17.56 9.67 -5.38
C ARG A 18 16.20 9.50 -4.70
N GLY A 19 16.17 9.42 -3.37
CA GLY A 19 14.96 9.26 -2.59
C GLY A 19 14.32 7.86 -2.72
N ARG A 20 15.08 6.83 -3.08
CA ARG A 20 14.59 5.45 -3.20
C ARG A 20 14.84 4.69 -1.90
N ILE A 21 13.96 3.74 -1.61
CA ILE A 21 14.09 2.77 -0.51
C ILE A 21 14.12 1.37 -1.11
N ALA A 22 15.06 0.54 -0.66
CA ALA A 22 15.12 -0.86 -1.04
C ALA A 22 13.97 -1.64 -0.39
N ILE A 23 13.14 -2.29 -1.20
CA ILE A 23 12.08 -3.18 -0.70
C ILE A 23 12.72 -4.49 -0.17
N PRO A 24 12.39 -4.92 1.07
CA PRO A 24 12.81 -6.20 1.63
C PRO A 24 12.48 -7.36 0.70
N ALA A 25 13.43 -8.30 0.54
CA ALA A 25 13.32 -9.38 -0.46
C ALA A 25 12.01 -10.19 -0.37
N ARG A 26 11.54 -10.46 0.86
CA ARG A 26 10.30 -11.19 1.13
C ARG A 26 9.01 -10.52 0.60
N PHE A 27 9.04 -9.23 0.27
CA PHE A 27 7.89 -8.50 -0.24
C PHE A 27 7.96 -8.30 -1.77
N ARG A 28 9.10 -8.56 -2.40
CA ARG A 28 9.33 -8.28 -3.82
C ARG A 28 8.43 -9.07 -4.75
N SER A 29 8.14 -10.34 -4.45
CA SER A 29 7.26 -11.18 -5.29
C SER A 29 5.84 -10.61 -5.37
N ARG A 30 5.33 -10.05 -4.27
CA ARG A 30 3.98 -9.50 -4.20
C ARG A 30 3.87 -8.08 -4.76
N LEU A 31 4.91 -7.26 -4.58
CA LEU A 31 4.93 -5.88 -5.09
C LEU A 31 5.48 -5.77 -6.53
N GLY A 32 6.15 -6.81 -7.03
CA GLY A 32 6.87 -6.79 -8.31
C GLY A 32 5.97 -6.76 -9.55
N GLN A 33 4.70 -7.15 -9.42
CA GLN A 33 3.70 -7.05 -10.50
C GLN A 33 3.11 -5.63 -10.63
N GLY A 34 3.47 -4.74 -9.71
CA GLY A 34 2.96 -3.39 -9.62
C GLY A 34 2.50 -3.06 -8.19
N ALA A 35 2.76 -1.82 -7.81
CA ALA A 35 2.34 -1.28 -6.53
C ALA A 35 1.97 0.20 -6.67
N THR A 36 1.05 0.64 -5.82
CA THR A 36 0.67 2.06 -5.71
C THR A 36 1.22 2.65 -4.42
N LEU A 37 1.80 3.83 -4.53
CA LEU A 37 2.23 4.64 -3.40
C LEU A 37 1.13 5.66 -3.09
N ALA A 38 0.72 5.76 -1.83
CA ALA A 38 -0.26 6.74 -1.38
C ALA A 38 0.19 7.42 -0.09
N ARG A 39 -0.24 8.68 0.12
CA ARG A 39 -0.16 9.29 1.45
C ARG A 39 -1.07 8.51 2.39
N TRP A 40 -0.57 8.22 3.57
CA TRP A 40 -1.27 7.44 4.57
C TRP A 40 -1.37 8.18 5.90
N LEU A 41 -1.90 7.48 6.90
CA LEU A 41 -2.05 7.99 8.26
C LEU A 41 -0.69 8.38 8.85
N ASP A 42 -0.72 9.30 9.81
CA ASP A 42 0.43 9.67 10.65
C ASP A 42 1.68 10.12 9.87
N ARG A 43 1.49 10.85 8.75
CA ARG A 43 2.56 11.33 7.87
C ARG A 43 3.41 10.22 7.28
N CYS A 44 2.84 9.04 7.09
CA CYS A 44 3.49 7.91 6.44
C CYS A 44 3.13 7.81 4.96
N LEU A 45 3.92 7.02 4.23
CA LEU A 45 3.57 6.55 2.90
C LEU A 45 3.13 5.09 3.00
N GLY A 46 1.98 4.78 2.40
CA GLY A 46 1.49 3.41 2.24
C GLY A 46 1.87 2.86 0.87
N VAL A 47 2.31 1.61 0.83
CA VAL A 47 2.59 0.87 -0.41
C VAL A 47 1.60 -0.28 -0.51
N PHE A 48 0.81 -0.28 -1.57
CA PHE A 48 -0.26 -1.26 -1.79
C PHE A 48 0.02 -2.07 -3.06
N PRO A 49 -0.10 -3.42 -3.03
CA PRO A 49 -0.17 -4.21 -4.25
C PRO A 49 -1.29 -3.70 -5.16
N SER A 50 -1.09 -3.70 -6.48
CA SER A 50 -2.05 -3.13 -7.44
C SER A 50 -3.48 -3.68 -7.31
N GLU A 51 -3.61 -4.99 -7.03
CA GLU A 51 -4.91 -5.64 -6.83
C GLU A 51 -5.64 -5.12 -5.59
N GLU A 52 -4.92 -5.00 -4.47
CA GLU A 52 -5.47 -4.48 -3.21
C GLU A 52 -5.85 -3.01 -3.31
N TRP A 53 -5.02 -2.22 -3.99
CA TRP A 53 -5.33 -0.82 -4.24
C TRP A 53 -6.61 -0.67 -5.07
N SER A 54 -6.78 -1.50 -6.11
CA SER A 54 -7.99 -1.50 -6.94
C SER A 54 -9.23 -1.87 -6.11
N SER A 55 -9.13 -2.89 -5.25
CA SER A 55 -10.20 -3.28 -4.33
C SER A 55 -10.56 -2.18 -3.34
N LEU A 56 -9.56 -1.50 -2.77
CA LEU A 56 -9.77 -0.36 -1.87
C LEU A 56 -10.45 0.81 -2.59
N ALA A 57 -9.98 1.13 -3.80
CA ALA A 57 -10.53 2.21 -4.60
C ALA A 57 -12.00 1.96 -4.98
N GLU A 58 -12.37 0.72 -5.31
CA GLU A 58 -13.76 0.35 -5.55
C GLU A 58 -14.63 0.50 -4.30
N LYS A 59 -14.13 0.05 -3.13
CA LYS A 59 -14.85 0.22 -1.86
C LYS A 59 -15.13 1.69 -1.58
N ILE A 60 -14.13 2.55 -1.77
CA ILE A 60 -14.26 4.01 -1.59
C ILE A 60 -15.26 4.60 -2.60
N ARG A 61 -15.19 4.18 -3.88
CA ARG A 61 -16.14 4.62 -4.91
C ARG A 61 -17.60 4.29 -4.56
N GLY A 62 -17.82 3.16 -3.90
CA GLY A 62 -19.14 2.71 -3.47
C GLY A 62 -19.71 3.43 -2.24
N LEU A 63 -18.92 4.26 -1.54
CA LEU A 63 -19.40 4.95 -0.35
C LEU A 63 -20.35 6.11 -0.71
N PRO A 64 -21.43 6.32 0.06
CA PRO A 64 -22.34 7.44 -0.14
C PRO A 64 -21.61 8.79 -0.05
N ARG A 65 -21.67 9.59 -1.11
CA ARG A 65 -21.03 10.92 -1.17
C ARG A 65 -21.69 11.96 -0.27
N THR A 66 -22.86 11.65 0.28
CA THR A 66 -23.65 12.52 1.15
C THR A 66 -23.31 12.35 2.63
N ASN A 67 -22.46 11.39 3.01
CA ASN A 67 -21.99 11.27 4.38
C ASN A 67 -20.80 12.23 4.61
N PRO A 68 -20.93 13.24 5.49
CA PRO A 68 -19.85 14.20 5.75
C PRO A 68 -18.57 13.55 6.26
N ASN A 69 -18.68 12.37 6.90
CA ASN A 69 -17.56 11.61 7.45
C ASN A 69 -16.93 10.62 6.45
N ALA A 70 -17.37 10.60 5.18
CA ALA A 70 -16.84 9.71 4.14
C ALA A 70 -15.75 10.35 3.26
N ARG A 71 -15.29 11.57 3.59
CA ARG A 71 -14.21 12.30 2.90
C ARG A 71 -12.91 12.28 3.70
#